data_AF-A0A0D7AHJ2-F1
#
_entry.id   AF-A0A0D7AHJ2-F1
#
_cell.length_a   1.000
_cell.length_b   1.000
_cell.length_c   1.000
_cell.angle_alpha   90.00
_cell.angle_beta   90.00
_cell.angle_gamma   90.00
#
_symmetry.space_group_name_H-M   'P 1'
#
loop_
_entity.id
_entity.type
_entity.pdbx_description
1 polymer ?
#
loop_
_entity_poly.entity_id
_entity_poly.type
_entity_poly.pdbx_seq_one_letter_code
_entity_poly.pdbx_strand_id
1 'polypeptide(L)'
;MAPTFVSTVTSPTVTEPHRAIFVTSPPVDEPYRYEHLIPSFPDKRYPDLQPFEHEDPGHRALKHENPRAFLDTATSVVELTPALGTEVHGLDLTSLNNDAKDELALEVARRGVIVFRDQQAFIDKGPDYYKEFGRHFGRLHIHPTYAHPPGHPELHIVYRDENTTVNPERDDHITSVIWHSDISFELQPPGFTMLFLLSQPSSGGDTLYMSQVSALKKLSPDFVAFLRTLKAVHTNADQIKWGAENHLIARRSPVYTEHPVVRRHPVTGDEALFVNREFTRRIVGLKYEESEMLLNFLFDHIERSADNHIRAKWLPGTVVCWDNRVTAHSTTVDFQDRKARRHGCRVTPQAERPQPALETLKLNERVSL
;
A
#
# COMPACT_ATOMS: atom_id res chain seq x y z
N MET A 1 63.17 28.40 4.05
CA MET A 1 62.15 28.50 5.11
C MET A 1 60.80 28.65 4.43
N ALA A 2 60.04 27.56 4.35
CA ALA A 2 58.71 27.53 3.75
C ALA A 2 57.66 27.81 4.84
N PRO A 3 56.56 28.53 4.55
CA PRO A 3 55.56 28.88 5.55
C PRO A 3 54.70 27.66 5.92
N THR A 4 54.53 27.46 7.22
CA THR A 4 53.66 26.48 7.85
C THR A 4 52.19 26.86 7.64
N PHE A 5 51.45 26.09 6.84
CA PHE A 5 49.99 26.18 6.81
C PHE A 5 49.42 25.31 7.94
N VAL A 6 48.82 25.95 8.94
CA VAL A 6 48.04 25.27 9.98
C VAL A 6 46.69 24.90 9.37
N SER A 7 46.50 23.62 9.05
CA SER A 7 45.20 23.06 8.68
C SER A 7 44.39 22.82 9.95
N THR A 8 43.46 23.71 10.28
CA THR A 8 42.42 23.42 11.27
C THR A 8 41.44 22.42 10.66
N VAL A 9 41.58 21.14 11.05
CA VAL A 9 40.54 20.14 10.85
C VAL A 9 39.40 20.48 11.81
N THR A 10 38.38 21.17 11.33
CA THR A 10 37.09 21.23 12.01
C THR A 10 36.44 19.86 11.87
N SER A 11 36.29 19.16 13.00
CA SER A 11 35.49 17.95 13.11
C SER A 11 34.12 18.17 12.46
N PRO A 12 33.62 17.24 11.61
CA PRO A 12 32.25 17.32 11.14
C PRO A 12 31.33 17.28 12.36
N THR A 13 30.50 18.29 12.49
CA THR A 13 29.40 18.31 13.45
C THR A 13 28.53 17.12 13.11
N VAL A 14 28.44 16.16 14.04
CA VAL A 14 27.49 15.06 13.95
C VAL A 14 26.11 15.71 13.95
N THR A 15 25.49 15.79 12.79
CA THR A 15 24.08 16.13 12.64
C THR A 15 23.28 15.12 13.45
N GLU A 16 22.51 15.60 14.43
CA GLU A 16 21.61 14.76 15.21
C GLU A 16 20.70 13.95 14.26
N PRO A 17 20.37 12.68 14.61
CA PRO A 17 19.42 11.90 13.84
C PRO A 17 18.08 12.64 13.79
N HIS A 18 17.51 12.70 12.59
CA HIS A 18 16.27 13.40 12.26
C HIS A 18 15.17 13.10 13.29
N ARG A 19 14.76 14.14 14.03
CA ARG A 19 13.56 14.10 14.89
C ARG A 19 12.40 13.56 14.06
N ALA A 20 11.61 12.63 14.60
CA ALA A 20 10.21 12.52 14.17
C ALA A 20 9.55 13.87 14.46
N ILE A 21 9.36 14.67 13.43
CA ILE A 21 8.82 16.01 13.56
C ILE A 21 7.32 15.84 13.80
N PHE A 22 6.87 16.17 15.01
CA PHE A 22 5.46 16.42 15.26
C PHE A 22 4.99 17.44 14.21
N VAL A 23 4.05 17.05 13.34
CA VAL A 23 3.49 17.98 12.36
C VAL A 23 2.80 19.10 13.14
N THR A 24 3.48 20.23 13.28
CA THR A 24 2.83 21.46 13.70
C THR A 24 1.97 21.93 12.54
N SER A 25 0.74 22.36 12.82
CA SER A 25 -0.11 23.04 11.84
C SER A 25 0.72 24.07 11.05
N PRO A 26 0.48 24.24 9.74
CA PRO A 26 1.27 25.16 8.93
C PRO A 26 1.25 26.59 9.49
N PRO A 27 2.28 27.40 9.19
CA PRO A 27 2.25 28.82 9.51
C PRO A 27 0.98 29.49 8.96
N VAL A 28 0.46 30.42 9.75
CA VAL A 28 -0.94 30.89 9.87
C VAL A 28 -1.48 31.65 8.64
N ASP A 29 -0.76 31.70 7.52
CA ASP A 29 -1.10 32.65 6.46
C ASP A 29 -2.31 32.24 5.60
N GLU A 30 -2.73 30.97 5.58
CA GLU A 30 -4.07 30.54 5.08
C GLU A 30 -4.60 29.28 5.82
N PRO A 31 -5.91 29.21 6.15
CA PRO A 31 -6.49 28.02 6.78
C PRO A 31 -6.45 26.82 5.82
N TYR A 32 -5.70 25.78 6.21
CA TYR A 32 -5.62 24.54 5.44
C TYR A 32 -6.92 23.74 5.58
N ARG A 33 -7.68 23.64 4.48
CA ARG A 33 -9.00 22.98 4.41
C ARG A 33 -9.08 21.62 5.12
N TYR A 34 -8.01 20.83 5.10
CA TYR A 34 -7.96 19.48 5.65
C TYR A 34 -7.10 19.39 6.92
N GLU A 35 -7.01 20.46 7.71
CA GLU A 35 -6.27 20.49 8.98
C GLU A 35 -6.75 19.42 9.96
N HIS A 36 -8.06 19.14 10.00
CA HIS A 36 -8.65 18.06 10.81
C HIS A 36 -8.19 16.64 10.42
N LEU A 37 -7.52 16.48 9.27
CA LEU A 37 -6.93 15.22 8.81
C LEU A 37 -5.42 15.14 8.98
N ILE A 38 -4.78 16.16 9.57
CA ILE A 38 -3.34 16.15 9.85
C ILE A 38 -2.98 14.93 10.72
N PRO A 39 -1.87 14.24 10.39
CA PRO A 39 -1.45 13.05 11.11
C PRO A 39 -1.18 13.34 12.59
N SER A 40 -1.60 12.40 13.44
CA SER A 40 -1.29 12.36 14.86
C SER A 40 -0.68 11.01 15.24
N PHE A 41 0.19 11.04 16.26
CA PHE A 41 0.82 9.85 16.84
C PHE A 41 0.46 9.73 18.32
N PRO A 42 -0.82 9.40 18.65
CA PRO A 42 -1.17 9.21 20.05
C PRO A 42 -0.42 8.02 20.64
N ASP A 43 0.00 8.14 21.90
CA ASP A 43 0.57 7.02 22.66
C ASP A 43 -0.54 6.05 23.04
N LYS A 44 -0.92 5.22 22.07
CA LYS A 44 -2.01 4.25 22.19
C LYS A 44 -1.62 2.93 21.54
N ARG A 45 -1.75 1.86 22.31
CA ARG A 45 -1.64 0.48 21.84
C ARG A 45 -3.03 -0.10 21.56
N TYR A 46 -3.08 -1.05 20.64
CA TYR A 46 -4.30 -1.77 20.28
C TYR A 46 -4.12 -3.26 20.54
N PRO A 47 -5.19 -4.00 20.85
CA PRO A 47 -5.11 -5.44 20.96
C PRO A 47 -4.68 -6.07 19.63
N ASP A 48 -4.13 -7.28 19.73
CA ASP A 48 -3.80 -8.10 18.57
C ASP A 48 -5.04 -8.35 17.71
N LEU A 49 -4.85 -8.29 16.40
CA LEU A 49 -5.94 -8.51 15.45
C LEU A 49 -6.42 -9.96 15.57
N GLN A 50 -7.73 -10.11 15.81
CA GLN A 50 -8.36 -11.42 15.82
C GLN A 50 -8.82 -11.79 14.41
N PRO A 51 -8.75 -13.08 14.02
CA PRO A 51 -9.36 -13.54 12.79
C PRO A 51 -10.83 -13.14 12.69
N PHE A 52 -11.30 -12.91 11.48
CA PHE A 52 -12.71 -12.63 11.21
C PHE A 52 -13.15 -13.28 9.90
N GLU A 53 -14.45 -13.56 9.80
CA GLU A 53 -15.05 -14.00 8.56
C GLU A 53 -15.16 -12.83 7.59
N HIS A 54 -14.50 -12.96 6.44
CA HIS A 54 -14.53 -11.96 5.38
C HIS A 54 -15.49 -12.42 4.28
N GLU A 55 -16.57 -11.67 4.09
CA GLU A 55 -17.47 -11.82 2.94
C GLU A 55 -17.04 -10.85 1.83
N ASP A 56 -16.42 -11.38 0.78
CA ASP A 56 -15.91 -10.56 -0.32
C ASP A 56 -17.06 -10.00 -1.19
N PRO A 57 -17.19 -8.67 -1.32
CA PRO A 57 -18.18 -8.03 -2.20
C PRO A 57 -18.16 -8.52 -3.64
N GLY A 58 -16.99 -8.92 -4.15
CA GLY A 58 -16.86 -9.42 -5.51
C GLY A 58 -17.67 -10.70 -5.76
N HIS A 59 -17.89 -11.53 -4.74
CA HIS A 59 -18.79 -12.70 -4.86
C HIS A 59 -20.26 -12.32 -4.98
N ARG A 60 -20.68 -11.18 -4.41
CA ARG A 60 -22.05 -10.65 -4.59
C ARG A 60 -22.21 -10.08 -5.99
N ALA A 61 -21.27 -9.26 -6.44
CA ALA A 61 -21.27 -8.70 -7.80
C ALA A 61 -21.29 -9.76 -8.91
N LEU A 62 -20.61 -10.90 -8.73
CA LEU A 62 -20.66 -12.00 -9.70
C LEU A 62 -22.07 -12.56 -9.94
N LYS A 63 -23.02 -12.30 -9.04
CA LYS A 63 -24.44 -12.72 -9.16
C LYS A 63 -25.30 -11.68 -9.88
N HIS A 64 -24.79 -10.48 -10.12
CA HIS A 64 -25.53 -9.43 -10.83
C HIS A 64 -25.63 -9.75 -12.32
N GLU A 65 -26.72 -9.34 -12.96
CA GLU A 65 -26.90 -9.53 -14.41
C GLU A 65 -25.82 -8.78 -15.21
N ASN A 66 -25.52 -7.54 -14.80
CA ASN A 66 -24.40 -6.76 -15.33
C ASN A 66 -23.45 -6.36 -14.18
N PRO A 67 -22.36 -7.12 -13.93
CA PRO A 67 -21.40 -6.83 -12.86
C PRO A 67 -20.52 -5.58 -13.11
N ARG A 68 -20.80 -4.80 -14.16
CA ARG A 68 -20.11 -3.54 -14.49
C ARG A 68 -21.10 -2.37 -14.64
N ALA A 69 -22.35 -2.52 -14.22
CA ALA A 69 -23.40 -1.50 -14.40
C ALA A 69 -23.05 -0.16 -13.76
N PHE A 70 -22.27 -0.14 -12.68
CA PHE A 70 -21.79 1.11 -12.07
C PHE A 70 -21.03 2.02 -13.05
N LEU A 71 -20.37 1.44 -14.08
CA LEU A 71 -19.65 2.19 -15.11
C LEU A 71 -20.57 2.79 -16.18
N ASP A 72 -21.86 2.46 -16.22
CA ASP A 72 -22.80 2.98 -17.23
C ASP A 72 -22.98 4.50 -17.12
N THR A 73 -22.69 5.06 -15.94
CA THR A 73 -22.72 6.52 -15.70
C THR A 73 -21.40 7.22 -16.05
N ALA A 74 -20.32 6.46 -16.31
CA ALA A 74 -19.03 7.03 -16.66
C ALA A 74 -19.05 7.66 -18.06
N THR A 75 -18.41 8.81 -18.20
CA THR A 75 -18.25 9.48 -19.51
C THR A 75 -17.06 8.93 -20.29
N SER A 76 -16.09 8.32 -19.62
CA SER A 76 -14.93 7.68 -20.23
C SER A 76 -14.38 6.57 -19.34
N VAL A 77 -14.04 5.44 -19.96
CA VAL A 77 -13.40 4.29 -19.31
C VAL A 77 -12.25 3.83 -20.21
N VAL A 78 -11.01 3.99 -19.75
CA VAL A 78 -9.81 3.75 -20.54
C VAL A 78 -8.88 2.78 -19.82
N GLU A 79 -8.52 1.68 -20.46
CA GLU A 79 -7.48 0.79 -19.92
C GLU A 79 -6.12 1.49 -19.98
N LEU A 80 -5.40 1.52 -18.84
CA LEU A 80 -4.06 2.10 -18.77
C LEU A 80 -3.03 1.18 -19.44
N THR A 81 -3.18 -0.13 -19.22
CA THR A 81 -2.47 -1.19 -19.96
C THR A 81 -3.40 -2.39 -20.12
N PRO A 82 -3.11 -3.33 -21.04
CA PRO A 82 -3.95 -4.51 -21.23
C PRO A 82 -4.13 -5.34 -19.94
N ALA A 83 -3.06 -5.49 -19.14
CA ALA A 83 -3.05 -6.38 -17.97
C ALA A 83 -3.30 -5.69 -16.62
N LEU A 84 -3.30 -4.35 -16.56
CA LEU A 84 -3.39 -3.61 -15.31
C LEU A 84 -3.93 -2.20 -15.53
N GLY A 85 -4.85 -1.78 -14.67
CA GLY A 85 -5.24 -0.38 -14.57
C GLY A 85 -6.38 0.02 -15.50
N THR A 86 -7.35 0.72 -14.95
CA THR A 86 -8.39 1.43 -15.72
C THR A 86 -8.53 2.84 -15.18
N GLU A 87 -8.58 3.84 -16.05
CA GLU A 87 -8.93 5.21 -15.68
C GLU A 87 -10.41 5.49 -16.03
N VAL A 88 -11.13 6.11 -15.09
CA VAL A 88 -12.56 6.38 -15.18
C VAL A 88 -12.84 7.85 -14.94
N HIS A 89 -13.62 8.45 -15.84
CA HIS A 89 -14.11 9.84 -15.75
C HIS A 89 -15.63 9.87 -15.74
N GLY A 90 -16.22 10.93 -15.16
CA GLY A 90 -17.66 11.18 -15.19
C GLY A 90 -18.51 10.33 -14.25
N LEU A 91 -17.89 9.49 -13.41
CA LEU A 91 -18.56 8.70 -12.37
C LEU A 91 -18.26 9.31 -11.00
N ASP A 92 -19.28 9.61 -10.20
CA ASP A 92 -19.11 10.13 -8.82
C ASP A 92 -19.19 8.99 -7.81
N LEU A 93 -18.09 8.71 -7.11
CA LEU A 93 -18.03 7.67 -6.07
C LEU A 93 -19.03 7.91 -4.93
N THR A 94 -19.48 9.15 -4.71
CA THR A 94 -20.47 9.44 -3.66
C THR A 94 -21.88 8.95 -3.97
N SER A 95 -22.15 8.66 -5.24
CA SER A 95 -23.45 8.18 -5.72
C SER A 95 -23.60 6.66 -5.68
N LEU A 96 -22.52 5.92 -5.40
CA LEU A 96 -22.55 4.46 -5.42
C LEU A 96 -23.41 3.90 -4.26
N ASN A 97 -24.44 3.14 -4.63
CA ASN A 97 -25.17 2.28 -3.72
C ASN A 97 -24.34 1.01 -3.40
N ASN A 98 -24.91 0.09 -2.60
CA ASN A 98 -24.20 -1.11 -2.17
C ASN A 98 -23.90 -2.07 -3.34
N ASP A 99 -24.83 -2.24 -4.27
CA ASP A 99 -24.64 -3.08 -5.45
C ASP A 99 -23.51 -2.55 -6.35
N ALA A 100 -23.48 -1.23 -6.57
CA ALA A 100 -22.44 -0.57 -7.34
C ALA A 100 -21.06 -0.62 -6.64
N LYS A 101 -21.02 -0.63 -5.30
CA LYS A 101 -19.77 -0.88 -4.55
C LYS A 101 -19.31 -2.33 -4.64
N ASP A 102 -20.24 -3.29 -4.68
CA ASP A 102 -19.90 -4.70 -4.95
C ASP A 102 -19.26 -4.83 -6.34
N GLU A 103 -19.85 -4.19 -7.34
CA GLU A 103 -19.33 -4.18 -8.73
C GLU A 103 -17.97 -3.48 -8.83
N LEU A 104 -17.80 -2.37 -8.11
CA LEU A 104 -16.51 -1.69 -7.96
C LEU A 104 -15.44 -2.64 -7.39
N ALA A 105 -15.77 -3.42 -6.35
CA ALA A 105 -14.84 -4.38 -5.76
C ALA A 105 -14.40 -5.43 -6.79
N LEU A 106 -15.34 -5.96 -7.57
CA LEU A 106 -15.07 -6.95 -8.60
C LEU A 106 -14.24 -6.37 -9.76
N GLU A 107 -14.54 -5.14 -10.20
CA GLU A 107 -13.76 -4.49 -11.25
C GLU A 107 -12.34 -4.20 -10.77
N VAL A 108 -12.15 -3.75 -9.51
CA VAL A 108 -10.83 -3.56 -8.92
C VAL A 108 -10.07 -4.88 -8.81
N ALA A 109 -10.73 -5.98 -8.44
CA ALA A 109 -10.13 -7.32 -8.43
C ALA A 109 -9.68 -7.79 -9.83
N ARG A 110 -10.48 -7.50 -10.88
CA ARG A 110 -10.17 -7.86 -12.27
C ARG A 110 -9.08 -6.99 -12.89
N ARG A 111 -9.08 -5.69 -12.61
CA ARG A 111 -8.17 -4.71 -13.23
C ARG A 111 -6.93 -4.43 -12.40
N GLY A 112 -6.89 -4.88 -11.15
CA GLY A 112 -5.85 -4.62 -10.16
C GLY A 112 -5.85 -3.19 -9.64
N VAL A 113 -6.04 -2.19 -10.50
CA VAL A 113 -6.08 -0.75 -10.15
C VAL A 113 -7.17 -0.06 -10.95
N ILE A 114 -7.92 0.84 -10.31
CA ILE A 114 -8.81 1.79 -10.97
C ILE A 114 -8.51 3.20 -10.47
N VAL A 115 -8.35 4.14 -11.41
CA VAL A 115 -8.09 5.55 -11.17
C VAL A 115 -9.35 6.35 -11.52
N PHE A 116 -10.01 6.90 -10.51
CA PHE A 116 -11.15 7.79 -10.68
C PHE A 116 -10.68 9.25 -10.70
N ARG A 117 -11.13 10.02 -11.68
CA ARG A 117 -10.87 11.47 -11.81
C ARG A 117 -12.06 12.28 -11.32
N ASP A 118 -11.82 13.56 -11.00
CA ASP A 118 -12.85 14.54 -10.62
C ASP A 118 -13.68 14.20 -9.36
N GLN A 119 -13.08 13.50 -8.40
CA GLN A 119 -13.70 13.02 -7.16
C GLN A 119 -13.65 14.02 -5.99
N GLN A 120 -13.64 15.33 -6.26
CA GLN A 120 -13.56 16.33 -5.19
C GLN A 120 -14.75 16.22 -4.21
N ALA A 121 -15.95 15.90 -4.72
CA ALA A 121 -17.14 15.66 -3.91
C ALA A 121 -16.93 14.52 -2.90
N PHE A 122 -16.27 13.44 -3.31
CA PHE A 122 -15.90 12.33 -2.42
C PHE A 122 -14.90 12.79 -1.36
N ILE A 123 -13.82 13.48 -1.77
CA ILE A 123 -12.75 13.97 -0.89
C ILE A 123 -13.25 15.03 0.12
N ASP A 124 -14.42 15.62 -0.11
CA ASP A 124 -14.99 16.61 0.80
C ASP A 124 -16.00 16.01 1.79
N LYS A 125 -16.32 14.71 1.70
CA LYS A 125 -17.26 14.03 2.62
C LYS A 125 -16.69 13.83 4.03
N GLY A 126 -15.38 13.80 4.19
CA GLY A 126 -14.72 13.70 5.48
C GLY A 126 -14.60 12.27 6.05
N PRO A 127 -13.93 12.14 7.21
CA PRO A 127 -13.38 10.87 7.69
C PRO A 127 -14.42 9.81 8.06
N ASP A 128 -15.60 10.20 8.56
CA ASP A 128 -16.65 9.22 8.89
C ASP A 128 -17.23 8.56 7.65
N TYR A 129 -17.41 9.33 6.57
CA TYR A 129 -17.84 8.80 5.28
C TYR A 129 -16.78 7.86 4.67
N TYR A 130 -15.50 8.18 4.76
CA TYR A 130 -14.43 7.29 4.28
C TYR A 130 -14.46 5.93 4.99
N LYS A 131 -14.65 5.95 6.32
CA LYS A 131 -14.78 4.74 7.11
C LYS A 131 -16.05 3.96 6.73
N GLU A 132 -17.18 4.63 6.55
CA GLU A 132 -18.43 3.98 6.11
C GLU A 132 -18.27 3.33 4.73
N PHE A 133 -17.71 4.07 3.77
CA PHE A 133 -17.43 3.58 2.42
C PHE A 133 -16.50 2.36 2.45
N GLY A 134 -15.38 2.45 3.19
CA GLY A 134 -14.43 1.36 3.32
C GLY A 134 -14.98 0.10 4.01
N ARG A 135 -15.87 0.24 4.99
CA ARG A 135 -16.47 -0.90 5.71
C ARG A 135 -17.27 -1.83 4.80
N HIS A 136 -17.76 -1.32 3.67
CA HIS A 136 -18.42 -2.14 2.64
C HIS A 136 -17.51 -3.26 2.12
N PHE A 137 -16.20 -3.02 2.07
CA PHE A 137 -15.22 -3.95 1.52
C PHE A 137 -14.53 -4.83 2.57
N GLY A 138 -14.82 -4.64 3.87
CA GLY A 138 -14.23 -5.44 4.94
C GLY A 138 -13.97 -4.66 6.23
N ARG A 139 -13.41 -5.34 7.24
CA ARG A 139 -13.05 -4.72 8.52
C ARG A 139 -11.89 -3.76 8.30
N LEU A 140 -12.06 -2.48 8.65
CA LEU A 140 -10.97 -1.50 8.51
C LEU A 140 -9.78 -1.85 9.40
N HIS A 141 -8.59 -1.82 8.81
CA HIS A 141 -7.34 -2.03 9.52
C HIS A 141 -6.91 -0.76 10.30
N ILE A 142 -6.31 -0.95 11.48
CA ILE A 142 -5.61 0.11 12.22
C ILE A 142 -4.12 -0.15 12.09
N HIS A 143 -3.38 0.77 11.48
CA HIS A 143 -1.96 0.57 11.17
C HIS A 143 -1.11 0.39 12.45
N PRO A 144 -0.17 -0.58 12.51
CA PRO A 144 0.62 -0.83 13.72
C PRO A 144 1.63 0.28 14.05
N THR A 145 2.11 1.05 13.06
CA THR A 145 3.22 2.02 13.23
C THR A 145 2.93 3.44 12.74
N TYR A 146 2.32 3.62 11.56
CA TYR A 146 2.07 4.95 10.98
C TYR A 146 0.94 5.78 11.62
N ALA A 147 0.93 7.06 11.28
CA ALA A 147 -0.01 8.06 11.79
C ALA A 147 -1.44 7.88 11.26
N HIS A 148 -2.36 8.42 12.04
CA HIS A 148 -3.77 8.53 11.71
C HIS A 148 -4.30 9.90 12.17
N PRO A 149 -5.43 10.39 11.65
CA PRO A 149 -6.03 11.62 12.17
C PRO A 149 -6.53 11.42 13.60
N PRO A 150 -6.60 12.50 14.41
CA PRO A 150 -7.25 12.46 15.71
C PRO A 150 -8.66 11.87 15.62
N GLY A 151 -8.98 10.89 16.48
CA GLY A 151 -10.32 10.26 16.51
C GLY A 151 -10.62 9.24 15.40
N HIS A 152 -9.73 9.06 14.41
CA HIS A 152 -9.97 8.18 13.26
C HIS A 152 -8.83 7.16 13.02
N PRO A 153 -8.54 6.26 13.97
CA PRO A 153 -7.39 5.35 13.89
C PRO A 153 -7.42 4.36 12.72
N GLU A 154 -8.58 4.13 12.12
CA GLU A 154 -8.74 3.27 10.94
C GLU A 154 -8.31 3.92 9.61
N LEU A 155 -8.00 5.23 9.64
CA LEU A 155 -7.50 5.96 8.48
C LEU A 155 -5.98 6.09 8.55
N HIS A 156 -5.29 5.72 7.47
CA HIS A 156 -3.85 5.88 7.38
C HIS A 156 -3.53 7.16 6.59
N ILE A 157 -2.74 8.05 7.20
CA ILE A 157 -2.33 9.31 6.57
C ILE A 157 -0.92 9.20 5.99
N VAL A 158 -0.80 9.62 4.74
CA VAL A 158 0.49 9.86 4.08
C VAL A 158 0.69 11.38 4.07
N TYR A 159 1.77 11.88 4.67
CA TYR A 159 1.98 13.31 4.84
C TYR A 159 3.44 13.70 4.68
N ARG A 160 3.64 14.72 3.84
CA ARG A 160 4.88 15.49 3.68
C ARG A 160 4.54 16.95 3.44
N ASP A 161 5.33 17.87 3.96
CA ASP A 161 5.36 19.27 3.58
C ASP A 161 6.80 19.80 3.50
N GLU A 162 6.98 21.12 3.46
CA GLU A 162 8.31 21.75 3.35
C GLU A 162 9.24 21.38 4.51
N ASN A 163 8.71 21.19 5.72
CA ASN A 163 9.51 21.09 6.93
C ASN A 163 9.38 19.74 7.62
N THR A 164 8.38 18.93 7.26
CA THR A 164 8.02 17.70 7.97
C THR A 164 7.58 16.59 7.01
N THR A 165 7.94 15.35 7.34
CA THR A 165 7.34 14.14 6.80
C THR A 165 6.98 13.19 7.94
N VAL A 166 5.90 12.42 7.78
CA VAL A 166 5.55 11.31 8.70
C VAL A 166 5.81 9.94 8.08
N ASN A 167 6.22 9.92 6.82
CA ASN A 167 6.56 8.72 6.07
C ASN A 167 8.08 8.54 6.06
N PRO A 168 8.57 7.28 6.10
CA PRO A 168 10.00 6.99 5.97
C PRO A 168 10.51 7.55 4.64
N GLU A 169 11.50 8.43 4.71
CA GLU A 169 12.32 8.81 3.57
C GLU A 169 13.62 8.00 3.59
N ARG A 170 14.18 7.75 2.39
CA ARG A 170 15.36 6.90 2.17
C ARG A 170 16.46 7.75 1.54
N ASP A 171 16.90 8.78 2.26
CA ASP A 171 17.84 9.80 1.75
C ASP A 171 19.26 9.25 1.55
N ASP A 172 19.60 8.13 2.20
CA ASP A 172 20.84 7.38 2.02
C ASP A 172 20.76 6.32 0.91
N HIS A 173 19.65 6.26 0.17
CA HIS A 173 19.47 5.36 -0.96
C HIS A 173 19.43 6.11 -2.29
N ILE A 174 19.91 5.44 -3.35
CA ILE A 174 19.89 5.97 -4.73
C ILE A 174 18.45 6.10 -5.28
N THR A 175 17.49 5.37 -4.70
CA THR A 175 16.09 5.39 -5.12
C THR A 175 15.15 5.39 -3.91
N SER A 176 14.03 6.11 -4.04
CA SER A 176 12.93 6.12 -3.07
C SER A 176 11.89 5.02 -3.31
N VAL A 177 12.04 4.24 -4.39
CA VAL A 177 11.08 3.19 -4.76
C VAL A 177 11.26 1.95 -3.88
N ILE A 178 10.16 1.50 -3.30
CA ILE A 178 10.08 0.33 -2.42
C ILE A 178 8.80 -0.43 -2.76
N TRP A 179 8.95 -1.51 -3.51
CA TRP A 179 7.82 -2.30 -3.96
C TRP A 179 7.27 -3.17 -2.83
N HIS A 180 5.96 -3.03 -2.56
CA HIS A 180 5.28 -3.80 -1.54
C HIS A 180 3.80 -4.02 -1.84
N SER A 181 3.24 -5.08 -1.25
CA SER A 181 1.81 -5.17 -0.99
C SER A 181 1.59 -4.71 0.45
N ASP A 182 0.62 -3.84 0.68
CA ASP A 182 0.33 -3.26 1.99
C ASP A 182 0.13 -4.37 3.01
N ILE A 183 0.82 -4.26 4.15
CA ILE A 183 0.50 -5.01 5.36
C ILE A 183 0.47 -6.54 5.15
N SER A 184 1.28 -7.03 4.20
CA SER A 184 1.33 -8.46 3.86
C SER A 184 1.83 -9.36 5.02
N PHE A 185 2.35 -8.77 6.10
CA PHE A 185 2.75 -9.47 7.32
C PHE A 185 1.59 -9.88 8.22
N GLU A 186 0.40 -9.29 8.07
CA GLU A 186 -0.77 -9.67 8.87
C GLU A 186 -1.34 -11.02 8.42
N LEU A 187 -2.04 -11.69 9.32
CA LEU A 187 -2.71 -12.96 9.01
C LEU A 187 -3.81 -12.80 7.94
N GLN A 188 -4.54 -11.69 8.00
CA GLN A 188 -5.55 -11.27 7.04
C GLN A 188 -5.18 -9.89 6.50
N PRO A 189 -4.31 -9.82 5.46
CA PRO A 189 -3.91 -8.55 4.84
C PRO A 189 -5.09 -7.82 4.20
N PRO A 190 -4.92 -6.54 3.83
CA PRO A 190 -5.90 -5.80 3.05
C PRO A 190 -6.21 -6.44 1.70
N GLY A 191 -7.46 -6.30 1.26
CA GLY A 191 -7.92 -6.66 -0.08
C GLY A 191 -8.08 -5.44 -0.96
N PHE A 192 -9.26 -4.84 -0.90
CA PHE A 192 -9.51 -3.53 -1.50
C PHE A 192 -8.79 -2.44 -0.71
N THR A 193 -8.05 -1.56 -1.37
CA THR A 193 -7.49 -0.36 -0.75
C THR A 193 -7.82 0.85 -1.61
N MET A 194 -8.09 1.99 -0.97
CA MET A 194 -8.24 3.27 -1.66
C MET A 194 -7.33 4.35 -1.07
N LEU A 195 -6.77 5.19 -1.94
CA LEU A 195 -5.99 6.36 -1.59
C LEU A 195 -6.45 7.55 -2.43
N PHE A 196 -6.52 8.71 -1.79
CA PHE A 196 -6.72 9.99 -2.44
C PHE A 196 -5.87 11.05 -1.77
N LEU A 197 -5.46 12.06 -2.54
CA LEU A 197 -4.68 13.18 -2.03
C LEU A 197 -5.60 14.36 -1.72
N LEU A 198 -5.47 14.86 -0.49
CA LEU A 198 -6.05 16.10 0.03
C LEU A 198 -5.24 17.32 -0.41
N SER A 199 -3.94 17.12 -0.61
CA SER A 199 -3.01 18.10 -1.16
C SER A 199 -1.86 17.35 -1.84
N GLN A 200 -1.35 17.88 -2.94
CA GLN A 200 -0.33 17.23 -3.75
C GLN A 200 0.59 18.26 -4.41
N PRO A 201 1.84 17.88 -4.72
CA PRO A 201 2.72 18.71 -5.52
C PRO A 201 2.17 18.92 -6.94
N SER A 202 2.59 20.01 -7.59
CA SER A 202 2.23 20.30 -8.98
C SER A 202 2.83 19.31 -9.98
N SER A 203 3.87 18.58 -9.59
CA SER A 203 4.51 17.51 -10.37
C SER A 203 5.26 16.56 -9.43
N GLY A 204 5.36 15.29 -9.84
CA GLY A 204 5.97 14.22 -9.04
C GLY A 204 5.02 13.70 -7.94
N GLY A 205 5.48 12.73 -7.17
CA GLY A 205 4.67 12.12 -6.10
C GLY A 205 3.71 11.05 -6.58
N ASP A 206 3.91 10.57 -7.81
CA ASP A 206 3.14 9.52 -8.47
C ASP A 206 3.22 8.20 -7.70
N THR A 207 2.35 7.26 -8.07
CA THR A 207 2.36 5.92 -7.49
C THR A 207 2.52 4.89 -8.60
N LEU A 208 3.54 4.06 -8.47
CA LEU A 208 3.78 2.93 -9.34
C LEU A 208 2.97 1.74 -8.83
N TYR A 209 2.35 1.00 -9.74
CA TYR A 209 1.66 -0.25 -9.46
C TYR A 209 2.15 -1.32 -10.42
N MET A 210 2.13 -2.58 -9.98
CA MET A 210 2.50 -3.71 -10.81
C MET A 210 1.55 -4.89 -10.62
N SER A 211 1.30 -5.63 -11.70
CA SER A 211 0.44 -6.81 -11.70
C SER A 211 1.25 -8.05 -11.30
N GLN A 212 0.99 -8.57 -10.10
CA GLN A 212 1.60 -9.82 -9.63
C GLN A 212 1.04 -11.05 -10.37
N VAL A 213 -0.16 -10.93 -10.96
CA VAL A 213 -0.78 -11.94 -11.84
C VAL A 213 -0.02 -12.00 -13.18
N SER A 214 0.20 -10.86 -13.83
CA SER A 214 0.94 -10.79 -15.10
C SER A 214 2.40 -11.21 -14.91
N ALA A 215 3.01 -10.84 -13.79
CA ALA A 215 4.35 -11.29 -13.43
C ALA A 215 4.45 -12.81 -13.30
N LEU A 216 3.49 -13.47 -12.63
CA LEU A 216 3.46 -14.93 -12.53
C LEU A 216 3.32 -15.61 -13.90
N LYS A 217 2.40 -15.11 -14.75
CA LYS A 217 2.11 -15.68 -16.09
C LYS A 217 3.31 -15.68 -17.04
N LYS A 218 4.35 -14.88 -16.77
CA LYS A 218 5.58 -14.82 -17.57
C LYS A 218 6.64 -15.84 -17.16
N LEU A 219 6.51 -16.46 -15.99
CA LEU A 219 7.42 -17.50 -15.54
C LEU A 219 7.12 -18.83 -16.26
N SER A 220 8.13 -19.70 -16.39
CA SER A 220 7.92 -21.00 -17.03
C SER A 220 6.96 -21.88 -16.22
N PRO A 221 6.16 -22.75 -16.88
CA PRO A 221 5.17 -23.58 -16.18
C PRO A 221 5.76 -24.44 -15.06
N ASP A 222 6.92 -25.04 -15.27
CA ASP A 222 7.59 -25.86 -14.25
C ASP A 222 8.05 -25.03 -13.05
N PHE A 223 8.50 -23.80 -13.29
CA PHE A 223 8.90 -22.90 -12.23
C PHE A 223 7.68 -22.41 -11.44
N VAL A 224 6.57 -22.08 -12.10
CA VAL A 224 5.30 -21.78 -11.44
C VAL A 224 4.82 -22.97 -10.61
N ALA A 225 4.89 -24.20 -11.14
CA ALA A 225 4.53 -25.41 -10.43
C ALA A 225 5.37 -25.62 -9.16
N PHE A 226 6.67 -25.34 -9.22
CA PHE A 226 7.55 -25.32 -8.04
C PHE A 226 7.17 -24.22 -7.06
N LEU A 227 6.97 -22.97 -7.51
CA LEU A 227 6.61 -21.85 -6.63
C LEU A 227 5.29 -22.07 -5.89
N ARG A 228 4.32 -22.75 -6.51
CA ARG A 228 3.04 -23.13 -5.90
C ARG A 228 3.20 -24.02 -4.66
N THR A 229 4.31 -24.74 -4.52
CA THR A 229 4.57 -25.58 -3.34
C THR A 229 5.22 -24.81 -2.18
N LEU A 230 5.56 -23.52 -2.38
CA LEU A 230 6.34 -22.74 -1.43
C LEU A 230 5.47 -21.79 -0.61
N LYS A 231 5.89 -21.56 0.63
CA LYS A 231 5.38 -20.52 1.52
C LYS A 231 6.53 -19.71 2.09
N ALA A 232 6.31 -18.44 2.35
CA ALA A 232 7.31 -17.52 2.85
C ALA A 232 6.82 -16.80 4.12
N VAL A 233 7.77 -16.43 4.97
CA VAL A 233 7.52 -15.64 6.18
C VAL A 233 7.51 -14.16 5.82
N HIS A 234 6.40 -13.48 6.16
CA HIS A 234 6.23 -12.04 6.07
C HIS A 234 6.25 -11.44 7.47
N THR A 235 6.94 -10.30 7.65
CA THR A 235 7.01 -9.62 8.94
C THR A 235 7.20 -8.11 8.82
N ASN A 236 6.72 -7.36 9.81
CA ASN A 236 6.99 -5.93 10.00
C ASN A 236 8.07 -5.63 11.06
N ALA A 237 8.87 -6.63 11.47
CA ALA A 237 9.88 -6.44 12.50
C ALA A 237 10.87 -5.32 12.15
N ASP A 238 11.33 -5.25 10.90
CA ASP A 238 12.24 -4.18 10.45
C ASP A 238 11.54 -2.82 10.44
N GLN A 239 10.26 -2.76 10.06
CA GLN A 239 9.47 -1.53 10.13
C GLN A 239 9.30 -1.04 11.58
N ILE A 240 9.06 -1.95 12.53
CA ILE A 240 8.96 -1.61 13.96
C ILE A 240 10.31 -1.16 14.51
N LYS A 241 11.40 -1.85 14.15
CA LYS A 241 12.76 -1.49 14.54
C LYS A 241 13.11 -0.09 14.03
N TRP A 242 12.92 0.16 12.74
CA TRP A 242 13.12 1.48 12.13
C TRP A 242 12.25 2.54 12.81
N GLY A 243 10.98 2.23 13.09
CA GLY A 243 10.07 3.12 13.80
C GLY A 243 10.60 3.50 15.18
N ALA A 244 11.09 2.53 15.96
CA ALA A 244 11.66 2.79 17.28
C ALA A 244 12.93 3.66 17.21
N GLU A 245 13.80 3.42 16.23
CA GLU A 245 15.00 4.24 15.95
C GLU A 245 14.63 5.69 15.58
N ASN A 246 13.43 5.90 15.04
CA ASN A 246 12.87 7.20 14.67
C ASN A 246 11.79 7.68 15.65
N HIS A 247 11.78 7.20 16.89
CA HIS A 247 10.86 7.62 17.95
C HIS A 247 9.36 7.45 17.65
N LEU A 248 8.99 6.56 16.73
CA LEU A 248 7.61 6.16 16.47
C LEU A 248 7.17 5.08 17.46
N ILE A 249 5.91 5.15 17.88
CA ILE A 249 5.33 4.19 18.80
C ILE A 249 4.77 2.99 18.03
N ALA A 250 5.30 1.81 18.31
CA ALA A 250 4.71 0.56 17.86
C ALA A 250 3.42 0.28 18.66
N ARG A 251 2.29 0.26 17.95
CA ARG A 251 0.95 0.07 18.53
C ARG A 251 0.58 -1.40 18.72
N ARG A 252 1.33 -2.30 18.06
CA ARG A 252 1.29 -3.76 18.21
C ARG A 252 2.70 -4.33 18.12
N SER A 253 2.89 -5.53 18.66
CA SER A 253 4.13 -6.29 18.53
C SER A 253 4.38 -6.70 17.07
N PRO A 254 5.64 -6.99 16.69
CA PRO A 254 5.95 -7.55 15.38
C PRO A 254 5.19 -8.86 15.13
N VAL A 255 4.69 -9.00 13.91
CA VAL A 255 3.96 -10.20 13.46
C VAL A 255 4.84 -10.97 12.49
N TYR A 256 4.79 -12.29 12.56
CA TYR A 256 5.41 -13.20 11.60
C TYR A 256 4.32 -14.12 11.08
N THR A 257 4.09 -14.10 9.76
CA THR A 257 3.04 -14.89 9.14
C THR A 257 3.57 -15.66 7.95
N GLU A 258 3.22 -16.94 7.87
CA GLU A 258 3.46 -17.75 6.68
C GLU A 258 2.33 -17.55 5.66
N HIS A 259 2.72 -17.06 4.48
CA HIS A 259 1.84 -16.90 3.32
C HIS A 259 2.37 -17.72 2.14
N PRO A 260 1.49 -18.15 1.21
CA PRO A 260 1.93 -18.88 0.03
C PRO A 260 2.73 -17.94 -0.89
N VAL A 261 3.80 -18.44 -1.52
CA VAL A 261 4.55 -17.66 -2.52
C VAL A 261 3.71 -17.40 -3.76
N VAL A 262 2.80 -18.33 -4.10
CA VAL A 262 1.76 -18.16 -5.12
C VAL A 262 0.40 -18.31 -4.46
N ARG A 263 -0.35 -17.21 -4.40
CA ARG A 263 -1.71 -17.20 -3.87
C ARG A 263 -2.74 -17.31 -4.99
N ARG A 264 -3.94 -17.76 -4.64
CA ARG A 264 -5.13 -17.68 -5.48
C ARG A 264 -6.06 -16.56 -5.00
N HIS A 265 -6.60 -15.79 -5.93
CA HIS A 265 -7.60 -14.78 -5.62
C HIS A 265 -8.95 -15.47 -5.36
N PRO A 266 -9.64 -15.22 -4.22
CA PRO A 266 -10.86 -15.94 -3.86
C PRO A 266 -12.01 -15.71 -4.85
N VAL A 267 -12.16 -14.49 -5.38
CA VAL A 267 -13.20 -14.12 -6.35
C VAL A 267 -12.83 -14.44 -7.80
N THR A 268 -11.73 -13.90 -8.34
CA THR A 268 -11.39 -14.05 -9.77
C THR A 268 -10.80 -15.44 -10.09
N GLY A 269 -10.24 -16.12 -9.09
CA GLY A 269 -9.53 -17.38 -9.29
C GLY A 269 -8.13 -17.23 -9.90
N ASP A 270 -7.69 -16.01 -10.21
CA ASP A 270 -6.34 -15.74 -10.71
C ASP A 270 -5.28 -16.14 -9.68
N GLU A 271 -4.12 -16.55 -10.17
CA GLU A 271 -2.94 -16.76 -9.36
C GLU A 271 -1.98 -15.58 -9.45
N ALA A 272 -1.38 -15.22 -8.31
CA ALA A 272 -0.46 -14.10 -8.20
C ALA A 272 0.76 -14.47 -7.34
N LEU A 273 1.93 -13.94 -7.71
CA LEU A 273 3.10 -13.92 -6.81
C LEU A 273 2.76 -13.12 -5.56
N PHE A 274 2.97 -13.66 -4.37
CA PHE A 274 2.69 -12.96 -3.10
C PHE A 274 3.93 -12.85 -2.24
N VAL A 275 4.94 -12.17 -2.79
CA VAL A 275 6.19 -11.84 -2.12
C VAL A 275 6.53 -10.38 -2.41
N ASN A 276 7.20 -9.72 -1.48
CA ASN A 276 7.72 -8.37 -1.69
C ASN A 276 8.95 -8.10 -0.83
N ARG A 277 9.84 -7.23 -1.32
CA ARG A 277 11.11 -6.94 -0.66
C ARG A 277 10.91 -6.35 0.73
N GLU A 278 9.87 -5.54 0.92
CA GLU A 278 9.64 -4.84 2.17
C GLU A 278 9.32 -5.78 3.33
N PHE A 279 8.51 -6.83 3.12
CA PHE A 279 8.00 -7.66 4.21
C PHE A 279 8.39 -9.15 4.15
N THR A 280 8.71 -9.69 2.97
CA THR A 280 9.09 -11.11 2.86
C THR A 280 10.55 -11.32 3.29
N ARG A 281 10.81 -12.32 4.14
CA ARG A 281 12.16 -12.57 4.71
C ARG A 281 12.77 -13.91 4.39
N ARG A 282 11.99 -14.98 4.36
CA ARG A 282 12.52 -16.32 4.04
C ARG A 282 11.45 -17.22 3.47
N ILE A 283 11.85 -18.14 2.61
CA ILE A 283 11.03 -19.25 2.12
C ILE A 283 11.17 -20.41 3.09
N VAL A 284 10.04 -20.91 3.58
CA VAL A 284 10.01 -22.00 4.55
C VAL A 284 10.46 -23.30 3.89
N GLY A 285 11.38 -24.01 4.56
CA GLY A 285 11.89 -25.31 4.11
C GLY A 285 13.13 -25.23 3.21
N LEU A 286 13.47 -24.06 2.68
CA LEU A 286 14.72 -23.83 1.95
C LEU A 286 15.85 -23.41 2.90
N LYS A 287 17.10 -23.67 2.50
CA LYS A 287 18.28 -23.10 3.18
C LYS A 287 18.36 -21.60 2.92
N TYR A 288 19.20 -20.92 3.70
CA TYR A 288 19.35 -19.47 3.63
C TYR A 288 19.72 -18.98 2.23
N GLU A 289 20.77 -19.52 1.63
CA GLU A 289 21.27 -19.12 0.31
C GLU A 289 20.27 -19.44 -0.81
N GLU A 290 19.56 -20.57 -0.70
CA GLU A 290 18.50 -20.96 -1.64
C GLU A 290 17.31 -20.00 -1.58
N SER A 291 16.87 -19.66 -0.36
CA SER A 291 15.80 -18.70 -0.11
C SER A 291 16.17 -17.30 -0.60
N GLU A 292 17.36 -16.82 -0.25
CA GLU A 292 17.87 -15.50 -0.65
C GLU A 292 17.96 -15.40 -2.18
N MET A 293 18.54 -16.39 -2.85
CA MET A 293 18.65 -16.42 -4.31
C MET A 293 17.26 -16.35 -4.96
N LEU A 294 16.33 -17.18 -4.50
CA LEU A 294 14.99 -17.27 -5.07
C LEU A 294 14.17 -15.99 -4.81
N LEU A 295 14.20 -15.47 -3.58
CA LEU A 295 13.51 -14.22 -3.24
C LEU A 295 14.07 -13.05 -4.04
N ASN A 296 15.40 -12.91 -4.15
CA ASN A 296 15.98 -11.84 -4.94
C ASN A 296 15.63 -11.94 -6.43
N PHE A 297 15.56 -13.15 -7.01
CA PHE A 297 15.04 -13.34 -8.36
C PHE A 297 13.59 -12.84 -8.50
N LEU A 298 12.71 -13.22 -7.57
CA LEU A 298 11.30 -12.83 -7.60
C LEU A 298 11.11 -11.32 -7.36
N PHE A 299 11.89 -10.72 -6.45
CA PHE A 299 11.89 -9.28 -6.22
C PHE A 299 12.36 -8.54 -7.47
N ASP A 300 13.50 -8.93 -8.06
CA ASP A 300 13.99 -8.31 -9.30
C ASP A 300 12.97 -8.43 -10.43
N HIS A 301 12.27 -9.56 -10.55
CA HIS A 301 11.20 -9.75 -11.52
C HIS A 301 10.03 -8.77 -11.28
N ILE A 302 9.59 -8.60 -10.03
CA ILE A 302 8.55 -7.63 -9.66
C ILE A 302 8.99 -6.19 -9.97
N GLU A 303 10.23 -5.85 -9.62
CA GLU A 303 10.75 -4.48 -9.64
C GLU A 303 11.20 -4.01 -11.02
N ARG A 304 11.64 -4.93 -11.89
CA ARG A 304 12.23 -4.61 -13.20
C ARG A 304 11.33 -4.92 -14.40
N SER A 305 10.19 -5.58 -14.18
CA SER A 305 9.22 -5.87 -15.25
C SER A 305 8.34 -4.67 -15.57
N ALA A 306 8.91 -3.63 -16.17
CA ALA A 306 8.20 -2.39 -16.51
C ALA A 306 6.95 -2.62 -17.40
N ASP A 307 6.93 -3.71 -18.15
CA ASP A 307 5.79 -4.14 -18.97
C ASP A 307 4.64 -4.79 -18.17
N ASN A 308 4.80 -4.95 -16.84
CA ASN A 308 3.75 -5.29 -15.89
C ASN A 308 3.33 -4.10 -15.03
N HIS A 309 3.89 -2.91 -15.27
CA HIS A 309 3.73 -1.73 -14.42
C HIS A 309 2.77 -0.71 -15.04
N ILE A 310 2.15 0.09 -14.17
CA ILE A 310 1.57 1.38 -14.51
C ILE A 310 2.12 2.44 -13.57
N ARG A 311 2.08 3.70 -14.02
CA ARG A 311 2.35 4.88 -13.19
C ARG A 311 1.08 5.71 -13.10
N ALA A 312 0.46 5.73 -11.93
CA ALA A 312 -0.71 6.54 -11.66
C ALA A 312 -0.27 7.95 -11.25
N LYS A 313 -0.52 8.92 -12.14
CA LYS A 313 -0.27 10.34 -11.87
C LYS A 313 -1.38 10.93 -11.02
N TRP A 314 -1.01 11.65 -9.95
CA TRP A 314 -1.97 12.36 -9.11
C TRP A 314 -2.36 13.71 -9.73
N LEU A 315 -3.66 13.86 -9.98
CA LEU A 315 -4.30 15.14 -10.33
C LEU A 315 -5.25 15.54 -9.19
N PRO A 316 -5.62 16.83 -9.05
CA PRO A 316 -6.68 17.23 -8.14
C PRO A 316 -7.94 16.37 -8.32
N GLY A 317 -8.58 15.96 -7.22
CA GLY A 317 -9.75 15.09 -7.29
C GLY A 317 -9.47 13.65 -7.72
N THR A 318 -8.22 13.16 -7.70
CA THR A 318 -7.96 11.75 -8.04
C THR A 318 -8.18 10.84 -6.83
N VAL A 319 -8.95 9.77 -7.02
CA VAL A 319 -9.06 8.64 -6.09
C VAL A 319 -8.56 7.39 -6.80
N VAL A 320 -7.62 6.67 -6.21
CA VAL A 320 -7.12 5.39 -6.74
C VAL A 320 -7.56 4.27 -5.82
N CYS A 321 -8.20 3.26 -6.42
CA CYS A 321 -8.58 2.01 -5.75
C CYS A 321 -7.74 0.88 -6.33
N TRP A 322 -7.22 -0.03 -5.51
CA TRP A 322 -6.48 -1.19 -5.99
C TRP A 322 -6.75 -2.43 -5.16
N ASP A 323 -6.50 -3.59 -5.78
CA ASP A 323 -6.57 -4.88 -5.12
C ASP A 323 -5.16 -5.30 -4.65
N ASN A 324 -4.94 -5.20 -3.35
CA ASN A 324 -3.67 -5.51 -2.69
C ASN A 324 -3.33 -7.01 -2.71
N ARG A 325 -4.26 -7.87 -3.14
CA ARG A 325 -4.07 -9.33 -3.28
C ARG A 325 -3.38 -9.72 -4.58
N VAL A 326 -3.39 -8.82 -5.57
CA VAL A 326 -2.84 -9.10 -6.92
C VAL A 326 -1.91 -8.00 -7.42
N THR A 327 -1.63 -7.01 -6.59
CA THR A 327 -0.75 -5.89 -6.93
C THR A 327 0.35 -5.67 -5.88
N ALA A 328 1.50 -5.21 -6.36
CA ALA A 328 2.48 -4.51 -5.56
C ALA A 328 2.52 -3.04 -6.02
N HIS A 329 2.92 -2.13 -5.14
CA HIS A 329 3.01 -0.71 -5.46
C HIS A 329 4.19 -0.06 -4.75
N SER A 330 4.53 1.15 -5.23
CA SER A 330 5.52 2.01 -4.61
C SER A 330 5.13 3.47 -4.81
N THR A 331 5.37 4.30 -3.80
CA THR A 331 5.35 5.76 -3.98
C THR A 331 6.64 6.20 -4.67
N THR A 332 6.59 7.25 -5.50
CA THR A 332 7.79 7.94 -5.99
C THR A 332 7.99 9.23 -5.21
N VAL A 333 9.14 9.39 -4.57
CA VAL A 333 9.51 10.65 -3.89
C VAL A 333 10.40 11.46 -4.83
N ASP A 334 9.83 11.91 -5.95
CA ASP A 334 10.48 12.66 -7.03
C ASP A 334 10.04 14.13 -7.09
N PHE A 335 9.64 14.68 -5.94
CA PHE A 335 9.09 16.03 -5.79
C PHE A 335 9.77 16.84 -4.67
N GLN A 336 11.04 16.53 -4.38
CA GLN A 336 11.76 17.07 -3.23
C GLN A 336 12.10 18.57 -3.34
N ASP A 337 12.32 19.09 -4.55
CA ASP A 337 12.77 20.47 -4.81
C ASP A 337 11.67 21.54 -4.76
N ARG A 338 10.48 21.22 -4.25
CA ARG A 338 9.38 22.17 -4.13
C ARG A 338 8.83 22.06 -2.72
N LYS A 339 8.62 23.19 -2.08
CA LYS A 339 7.99 23.41 -0.75
C LYS A 339 6.53 22.93 -0.69
N ALA A 340 6.21 21.84 -1.39
CA ALA A 340 4.89 21.40 -1.75
C ALA A 340 4.45 20.30 -0.78
N ARG A 341 3.24 20.48 -0.25
CA ARG A 341 2.58 19.50 0.58
C ARG A 341 2.10 18.31 -0.26
N ARG A 342 2.31 17.11 0.26
CA ARG A 342 1.65 15.87 -0.18
C ARG A 342 0.94 15.27 1.03
N HIS A 343 -0.37 15.42 1.08
CA HIS A 343 -1.22 14.91 2.15
C HIS A 343 -2.28 14.01 1.53
N GLY A 344 -2.25 12.72 1.85
CA GLY A 344 -3.21 11.73 1.39
C GLY A 344 -3.83 10.95 2.54
N CYS A 345 -5.06 10.46 2.29
CA CYS A 345 -5.80 9.61 3.20
C CYS A 345 -6.03 8.25 2.54
N ARG A 346 -5.70 7.18 3.25
CA ARG A 346 -5.81 5.80 2.80
C ARG A 346 -6.78 5.02 3.67
N VAL A 347 -7.70 4.30 3.03
CA VAL A 347 -8.64 3.39 3.68
C VAL A 347 -8.27 1.96 3.30
N THR A 348 -8.00 1.11 4.30
CA THR A 348 -7.46 -0.25 4.11
C THR A 348 -8.32 -1.33 4.78
N PRO A 349 -9.45 -1.72 4.18
CA PRO A 349 -10.21 -2.90 4.58
C PRO A 349 -9.39 -4.20 4.54
N GLN A 350 -9.37 -4.95 5.64
CA GLN A 350 -8.83 -6.32 5.69
C GLN A 350 -9.71 -7.28 4.88
N ALA A 351 -9.08 -8.31 4.31
CA ALA A 351 -9.75 -9.33 3.52
C ALA A 351 -9.53 -10.74 4.09
N GLU A 352 -9.57 -11.75 3.22
CA GLU A 352 -9.36 -13.14 3.59
C GLU A 352 -7.90 -13.42 3.98
N ARG A 353 -7.68 -14.54 4.69
CA ARG A 353 -6.33 -15.10 4.80
C ARG A 353 -5.89 -15.57 3.40
N PRO A 354 -4.70 -15.19 2.90
CA PRO A 354 -4.25 -15.57 1.57
C PRO A 354 -4.35 -17.08 1.33
N GLN A 355 -5.08 -17.45 0.28
CA GLN A 355 -5.32 -18.84 -0.08
C GLN A 355 -4.18 -19.35 -0.99
N PRO A 356 -3.53 -20.48 -0.67
CA PRO A 356 -2.56 -21.09 -1.57
C PRO A 356 -3.17 -21.42 -2.93
N ALA A 357 -2.40 -21.24 -4.01
CA ALA A 357 -2.79 -21.75 -5.32
C ALA A 357 -2.80 -23.29 -5.39
N LEU A 358 -1.93 -23.94 -4.62
CA LEU A 358 -1.94 -25.39 -4.43
C LEU A 358 -2.72 -25.76 -3.15
N GLU A 359 -3.87 -26.41 -3.30
CA GLU A 359 -4.76 -26.77 -2.18
C GLU A 359 -4.11 -27.66 -1.11
N THR A 360 -3.10 -28.45 -1.50
CA THR A 360 -2.37 -29.33 -0.58
C THR A 360 -1.34 -28.59 0.27
N LEU A 361 -0.98 -27.35 -0.08
CA LEU A 361 -0.03 -26.55 0.69
C LEU A 361 -0.67 -26.10 2.02
N LYS A 362 -0.10 -26.53 3.15
CA LYS A 362 -0.56 -26.15 4.49
C LYS A 362 0.22 -24.95 5.04
N LEU A 363 -0.50 -23.91 5.43
CA LEU A 363 0.04 -22.74 6.11
C LEU A 363 -0.09 -22.92 7.63
N ASN A 364 0.94 -22.56 8.39
CA ASN A 364 0.88 -22.62 9.85
C ASN A 364 -0.04 -21.53 10.40
N GLU A 365 -0.85 -21.82 11.42
CA GLU A 365 -1.76 -20.84 12.03
C GLU A 365 -1.04 -19.84 12.95
N ARG A 366 0.18 -20.16 13.39
CA ARG A 366 1.06 -19.29 14.18
C ARG A 366 2.50 -19.54 13.77
N VAL A 367 3.22 -18.48 13.40
CA VAL A 367 4.68 -18.52 13.33
C VAL A 367 5.19 -17.97 14.66
N SER A 368 5.43 -18.86 15.62
CA SER A 368 6.38 -18.53 16.69
C SER A 368 7.77 -18.55 16.07
N LEU A 369 8.49 -17.43 16.16
CA LEU A 369 9.90 -17.37 15.80
C LEU A 369 10.72 -18.39 16.58
#